data_AF-A0A348UW76-F1
#
_entry.id   AF-A0A348UW76-F1
#
_cell.length_a   1.000
_cell.length_b   1.000
_cell.length_c   1.000
_cell.angle_alpha   90.00
_cell.angle_beta   90.00
_cell.angle_gamma   90.00
#
_symmetry.space_group_name_H-M   'P 1'
#
loop_
_entity.id
_entity.type
_entity.pdbx_description
1 polymer ?
#
loop_
_entity_poly.entity_id
_entity_poly.type
_entity_poly.pdbx_seq_one_letter_code
_entity_poly.pdbx_strand_id
1 'polypeptide(L)' 'MEPVQGYLEIMDKGFGFLRNIEENFNPKPENPYVPNSLIRKLNLREGSFIQGYGEKKSPQNVNIALIRIETIN' A
#
# COMPACT_ATOMS: atom_id res chain seq x y z
N MET A 1 -6.33 -0.31 -13.68
CA MET A 1 -5.19 -0.07 -12.78
C MET A 1 -5.07 1.42 -12.54
N GLU A 2 -4.84 1.82 -11.30
CA GLU A 2 -4.66 3.20 -10.90
C GLU A 2 -3.27 3.36 -10.24
N PRO A 3 -2.56 4.47 -10.48
CA PRO A 3 -1.30 4.73 -9.82
C PRO A 3 -1.52 4.93 -8.33
N VAL A 4 -0.66 4.34 -7.50
CA VAL A 4 -0.67 4.49 -6.04
C VAL A 4 0.74 4.72 -5.53
N GLN A 5 0.85 5.52 -4.46
CA GLN A 5 2.13 5.78 -3.80
C GLN A 5 1.95 6.09 -2.32
N GLY A 6 3.02 5.89 -1.54
CA GLY A 6 3.09 6.29 -0.14
C GLY A 6 4.12 5.49 0.64
N TYR A 7 4.23 5.80 1.93
CA TYR A 7 5.09 5.10 2.86
C TYR A 7 4.39 3.86 3.40
N LEU A 8 5.06 2.72 3.37
CA LEU A 8 4.51 1.47 3.87
C LEU A 8 4.44 1.48 5.40
N GLU A 9 3.24 1.29 5.94
CA GLU A 9 3.02 0.92 7.35
C GLU A 9 2.58 -0.55 7.40
N ILE A 10 3.24 -1.39 8.21
CA ILE A 10 2.95 -2.82 8.31
C ILE A 10 2.11 -3.08 9.57
N MET A 11 0.98 -3.75 9.41
CA MET A 11 0.07 -4.12 10.50
C MET A 11 0.49 -5.44 11.14
N ASP A 12 0.01 -5.73 12.35
CA ASP A 12 0.33 -6.95 13.11
C ASP A 12 0.13 -8.27 12.33
N LYS A 13 -0.85 -8.31 11.41
CA LYS A 13 -1.12 -9.49 10.57
C LYS A 13 -0.24 -9.57 9.30
N GLY A 14 0.75 -8.69 9.18
CA GLY A 14 1.77 -8.66 8.12
C GLY A 14 1.30 -8.08 6.77
N PHE A 15 0.06 -7.63 6.65
CA PHE A 15 -0.36 -6.76 5.54
C PHE A 15 -0.06 -5.31 5.89
N GLY A 16 -0.14 -4.39 4.93
CA GLY A 16 0.14 -2.98 5.18
C GLY A 16 -0.76 -2.03 4.43
N PHE A 17 -0.53 -0.74 4.66
CA PHE A 17 -1.15 0.36 3.91
C PHE A 17 -0.10 1.37 3.49
N LEU A 18 -0.32 2.03 2.35
CA LEU A 18 0.47 3.19 1.94
C LEU A 18 -0.09 4.46 2.58
N ARG A 19 0.73 5.15 3.36
CA ARG A 19 0.41 6.42 4.03
C ARG A 19 1.02 7.60 3.30
N ASN A 20 0.32 8.74 3.32
CA ASN A 20 0.81 9.99 2.72
C ASN A 20 1.31 10.95 3.81
N ILE A 21 2.45 11.58 3.56
CA ILE A 21 3.02 12.62 4.42
C ILE A 21 2.13 13.87 4.45
N GLU A 22 1.47 14.21 3.34
CA GLU A 22 0.54 15.34 3.23
C GLU A 22 -0.67 15.20 4.18
N GLU A 23 -1.00 13.96 4.54
CA GLU A 23 -2.09 13.60 5.44
C GLU A 23 -1.59 13.33 6.87
N ASN A 24 -0.34 13.68 7.17
CA ASN A 24 0.35 13.38 8.44
C ASN A 24 0.33 11.90 8.82
N PHE A 25 0.40 11.01 7.82
CA PHE A 25 0.32 9.54 7.99
C PHE A 25 -0.98 9.04 8.63
N ASN A 26 -2.02 9.87 8.71
CA ASN A 26 -3.27 9.48 9.35
C ASN A 26 -3.93 8.33 8.59
N PRO A 27 -4.51 7.35 9.32
CA PRO A 27 -5.17 6.23 8.70
C PRO A 27 -6.48 6.65 8.03
N LYS A 28 -6.63 6.29 6.75
CA LYS A 28 -7.87 6.51 6.00
C LYS A 28 -8.37 5.21 5.35
N PRO A 29 -9.70 5.02 5.23
CA PRO A 29 -10.29 3.88 4.54
C PRO A 29 -9.86 3.76 3.07
N GLU A 30 -9.54 4.88 2.42
CA GLU A 30 -9.10 4.88 1.02
C GLU A 30 -7.61 4.53 0.82
N ASN A 31 -6.81 4.48 1.90
CA ASN A 31 -5.38 4.24 1.77
C ASN A 31 -5.09 2.93 1.03
N PRO A 32 -4.15 2.92 0.06
CA PRO A 32 -3.85 1.73 -0.72
C PRO A 32 -3.44 0.56 0.18
N TYR A 33 -4.08 -0.58 -0.02
CA TYR A 33 -3.79 -1.83 0.68
C TYR A 33 -2.57 -2.52 0.06
N VAL A 34 -1.66 -2.98 0.90
CA VAL A 34 -0.47 -3.77 0.51
C VAL A 34 -0.62 -5.20 1.00
N PRO A 35 -0.80 -6.19 0.10
CA PRO A 35 -0.93 -7.59 0.50
C PRO A 35 0.31 -8.12 1.23
N ASN A 36 0.10 -8.94 2.26
CA ASN A 36 1.17 -9.63 2.99
C ASN A 36 2.06 -10.47 2.05
N SER A 37 1.47 -11.08 1.01
CA SER A 37 2.22 -11.82 0.00
C SER A 37 3.25 -10.96 -0.74
N LEU A 38 2.94 -9.69 -1.01
CA LEU A 38 3.84 -8.75 -1.68
C LEU A 38 4.94 -8.28 -0.74
N ILE A 39 4.59 -7.97 0.52
CA ILE A 39 5.52 -7.61 1.59
C ILE A 39 6.57 -8.72 1.78
N ARG A 40 6.12 -9.97 1.91
CA ARG A 40 7.02 -11.13 2.07
C ARG A 40 7.86 -11.41 0.83
N LYS A 41 7.24 -11.41 -0.35
CA LYS A 41 7.94 -11.76 -1.61
C LYS A 41 9.07 -10.79 -1.94
N LEU A 42 8.87 -9.51 -1.66
CA LEU A 42 9.83 -8.45 -1.99
C LEU A 42 10.63 -7.96 -0.78
N ASN A 43 10.45 -8.58 0.39
CA ASN A 43 11.10 -8.18 1.64
C ASN A 43 10.93 -6.69 1.95
N LEU A 44 9.71 -6.17 1.73
CA LEU A 44 9.38 -4.76 1.96
C LEU A 44 9.51 -4.43 3.46
N ARG A 45 10.00 -3.23 3.76
CA ARG A 45 10.21 -2.77 5.13
C ARG A 45 9.25 -1.63 5.45
N GLU A 46 8.85 -1.56 6.71
CA GLU A 46 8.10 -0.42 7.21
C GLU A 46 8.89 0.87 6.99
N GLY A 47 8.20 1.93 6.59
CA GLY A 47 8.79 3.21 6.23
C GLY A 47 9.36 3.30 4.81
N SER A 48 9.38 2.21 4.02
CA SER A 48 9.76 2.30 2.60
C SER A 48 8.75 3.12 1.80
N PHE A 49 9.25 4.01 0.95
CA PHE A 49 8.40 4.75 0.02
C PHE A 49 8.18 3.92 -1.24
N ILE A 50 6.93 3.57 -1.53
CA ILE A 50 6.56 2.68 -2.62
C ILE A 50 5.76 3.46 -3.66
N GLN A 51 6.07 3.23 -4.93
CA GLN A 51 5.29 3.70 -6.06
C GLN A 51 4.94 2.52 -6.96
N GLY A 52 3.71 2.49 -7.47
CA GLY A 52 3.26 1.40 -8.31
C GLY A 52 1.83 1.54 -8.80
N TYR A 53 1.23 0.40 -9.13
CA TYR A 53 -0.13 0.31 -9.64
C TYR A 53 -0.97 -0.62 -8.79
N GLY A 54 -2.20 -0.18 -8.52
CA GLY A 54 -3.19 -0.94 -7.79
C GLY A 54 -4.50 -1.11 -8.56
N GLU A 55 -5.35 -1.99 -8.04
CA GLU A 55 -6.68 -2.25 -8.57
C GLU A 55 -7.71 -2.40 -7.45
N LYS A 56 -8.94 -1.93 -7.70
CA LYS A 56 -10.09 -2.28 -6.85
C LYS A 56 -10.43 -3.75 -7.03
N LYS A 57 -10.35 -4.51 -5.93
CA LYS A 57 -10.68 -5.94 -5.92
C LYS A 57 -12.19 -6.22 -5.96
N SER A 58 -13.01 -5.24 -5.61
CA SER A 58 -14.47 -5.34 -5.64
C SER A 58 -15.09 -3.93 -5.67
N PRO A 59 -16.28 -3.74 -6.27
CA PRO A 59 -17.02 -2.48 -6.19
C PRO A 59 -17.32 -2.02 -4.77
N GLN A 60 -17.41 -2.95 -3.80
CA GLN A 60 -17.66 -2.61 -2.39
C GLN A 60 -16.39 -2.15 -1.64
N ASN A 61 -15.19 -2.40 -2.19
CA ASN A 61 -13.95 -2.01 -1.53
C ASN A 61 -13.66 -0.53 -1.75
N VAL A 62 -13.44 0.18 -0.64
CA VAL A 62 -13.10 1.61 -0.65
C VAL A 62 -11.66 1.83 -1.09
N ASN A 63 -10.75 0.94 -0.70
CA ASN A 63 -9.34 1.02 -1.05
C ASN A 63 -8.97 0.26 -2.33
N ILE A 64 -7.81 0.65 -2.84
CA ILE A 64 -7.13 0.02 -3.97
C ILE A 64 -6.08 -0.95 -3.42
N ALA A 65 -6.03 -2.18 -3.94
CA ALA A 65 -4.98 -3.13 -3.57
C ALA A 65 -3.79 -2.99 -4.52
N LEU A 66 -2.58 -2.83 -3.99
CA LEU A 66 -1.34 -2.81 -4.75
C LEU A 66 -1.11 -4.17 -5.42
N ILE A 67 -0.90 -4.16 -6.74
CA ILE A 67 -0.67 -5.39 -7.53
C ILE A 67 0.70 -5.41 -8.20
N ARG A 68 1.31 -4.24 -8.40
CA ARG A 68 2.59 -4.08 -9.09
C ARG A 68 3.35 -2.91 -8.47
N ILE A 69 4.63 -3.11 -8.18
CA ILE A 69 5.55 -2.08 -7.69
C ILE A 69 6.47 -1.67 -8.84
N GLU A 70 6.63 -0.36 -9.03
CA GLU A 70 7.61 0.22 -9.96
C GLU A 70 8.88 0.60 -9.22
N THR A 71 8.76 1.26 -8.07
CA THR A 71 9.89 1.84 -7.32
C THR A 71 9.73 1.60 -5.83
N ILE A 72 10.86 1.38 -5.15
CA ILE A 72 10.99 1.31 -3.69
C ILE A 72 12.17 2.19 -3.30
N ASN A 73 11.98 3.12 -2.37
CA ASN A 73 13.04 3.92 -1.75
C ASN A 73 13.07 3.73 -0.23
#